data_AF-A0A3D2H438-F1
#
_entry.id   AF-A0A3D2H438-F1
#
_cell.length_a   1.000
_cell.length_b   1.000
_cell.length_c   1.000
_cell.angle_alpha   90.00
_cell.angle_beta   90.00
_cell.angle_gamma   90.00
#
_symmetry.space_group_name_H-M   'P 1'
#
loop_
_entity.id
_entity.type
_entity.pdbx_description
1 polymer ?
#
loop_
_entity_poly.entity_id
_entity_poly.type
_entity_poly.pdbx_seq_one_letter_code
_entity_poly.pdbx_strand_id
1 'polypeptide(L)'
;MCRMNAAMKEQHFSRINDERARRVYDYLCASCELREGGLTDADQMLVYDYAYAEQVKQQLQDDIKARGIGREYTNGRQKYWQDNKSVPQLRAYCDQQRKTLAELRLTPTSRKAAALDLDDDFATY
;
A
#
# COMPACT_ATOMS: atom_id res chain seq x y z
N MET A 1 16.60 14.73 -13.88
CA MET A 1 15.77 14.59 -12.66
C MET A 1 14.41 14.05 -13.10
N CYS A 2 14.09 12.78 -12.81
CA CYS A 2 12.72 12.29 -12.93
C CYS A 2 11.89 12.93 -11.81
N ARG A 3 10.87 13.69 -12.19
CA ARG A 3 9.86 14.27 -11.29
C ARG A 3 8.57 13.48 -11.43
N MET A 4 7.76 13.47 -10.37
CA MET A 4 6.42 12.88 -10.40
C MET A 4 5.61 13.25 -11.64
N ASN A 5 5.06 12.23 -12.30
CA ASN A 5 4.26 12.37 -13.50
C ASN A 5 2.86 12.91 -13.13
N ALA A 6 2.62 14.18 -13.47
CA ALA A 6 1.39 14.87 -13.10
C ALA A 6 0.13 14.27 -13.75
N ALA A 7 0.22 13.82 -15.00
CA ALA A 7 -0.89 13.20 -15.70
C ALA A 7 -1.29 11.86 -15.06
N MET A 8 -0.29 11.04 -14.70
CA MET A 8 -0.55 9.80 -13.96
C MET A 8 -1.15 10.07 -12.58
N LYS A 9 -0.65 11.09 -11.87
CA LYS A 9 -1.21 11.49 -10.57
C LYS A 9 -2.69 11.85 -10.69
N GLU A 10 -3.06 12.65 -11.68
CA GLU A 10 -4.46 13.01 -11.91
C GLU A 10 -5.33 11.78 -12.23
N GLN A 11 -4.84 10.89 -13.10
CA GLN A 11 -5.51 9.63 -13.40
C GLN A 11 -5.69 8.76 -12.14
N HIS A 12 -4.66 8.63 -11.31
CA HIS A 12 -4.72 7.89 -10.06
C HIS A 12 -5.71 8.50 -9.06
N PHE A 13 -5.73 9.83 -8.95
CA PHE A 13 -6.60 10.55 -8.03
C PHE A 13 -8.07 10.53 -8.46
N SER A 14 -8.36 10.24 -9.73
CA SER A 14 -9.73 9.95 -10.19
C SER A 14 -10.32 8.66 -9.59
N ARG A 15 -9.47 7.76 -9.06
CA ARG A 15 -9.88 6.47 -8.47
C ARG A 15 -9.67 6.40 -6.95
N ILE A 16 -8.77 7.21 -6.41
CA ILE A 16 -8.54 7.35 -4.97
C ILE A 16 -9.37 8.54 -4.49
N ASN A 17 -10.46 8.27 -3.78
CA ASN A 17 -11.37 9.27 -3.23
C ASN A 17 -11.07 9.58 -1.76
N ASP A 18 -10.45 8.65 -1.05
CA ASP A 18 -10.12 8.81 0.35
C ASP A 18 -8.91 9.74 0.55
N GLU A 19 -9.07 10.73 1.43
CA GLU A 19 -8.01 11.72 1.69
C GLU A 19 -6.76 11.10 2.29
N ARG A 20 -6.92 10.12 3.19
CA ARG A 20 -5.78 9.47 3.83
C ARG A 20 -4.99 8.65 2.80
N ALA A 21 -5.66 7.96 1.90
CA ALA A 21 -5.03 7.26 0.78
C ALA A 21 -4.29 8.23 -0.16
N ARG A 22 -4.87 9.41 -0.45
CA ARG A 22 -4.18 10.46 -1.24
C ARG A 22 -2.93 11.00 -0.52
N ARG A 23 -2.99 11.22 0.79
CA ARG A 23 -1.82 11.65 1.58
C ARG A 23 -0.71 10.59 1.57
N VAL A 24 -1.08 9.32 1.68
CA VAL A 24 -0.14 8.20 1.59
C VAL A 24 0.51 8.14 0.21
N TYR A 25 -0.26 8.33 -0.86
CA TYR A 25 0.27 8.44 -2.22
C TYR A 25 1.36 9.51 -2.32
N ASP A 26 1.04 10.74 -1.92
CA ASP A 26 1.97 11.87 -1.97
C ASP A 26 3.24 11.61 -1.14
N TYR A 27 3.07 11.04 0.06
CA TYR A 27 4.18 10.68 0.93
C TYR A 27 5.12 9.65 0.30
N LEU A 28 4.57 8.60 -0.33
CA LEU A 28 5.37 7.55 -0.95
C LEU A 28 6.07 8.06 -2.23
N CYS A 29 5.40 8.89 -3.04
CA CYS A 29 6.04 9.55 -4.17
C CYS A 29 7.23 10.41 -3.72
N ALA A 30 7.03 11.25 -2.71
CA ALA A 30 8.11 12.08 -2.15
C ALA A 30 9.27 11.22 -1.60
N SER A 31 8.95 10.10 -0.93
CA SER A 31 9.96 9.17 -0.43
C SER A 31 10.77 8.54 -1.57
N CYS A 32 10.11 8.20 -2.69
CA CYS A 32 10.78 7.64 -3.86
C CYS A 32 11.64 8.66 -4.60
N GLU A 33 11.22 9.94 -4.67
CA GLU A 33 11.99 11.02 -5.29
C GLU A 33 13.32 11.30 -4.60
N LEU A 34 13.42 11.01 -3.29
CA LEU A 34 14.66 11.16 -2.51
C LEU A 34 15.71 10.07 -2.79
N ARG A 35 15.33 8.98 -3.49
CA ARG A 35 16.27 7.90 -3.83
C ARG A 35 17.16 8.31 -5.01
N GLU A 36 18.32 7.66 -5.11
CA GLU A 36 19.13 7.73 -6.32
C GLU A 36 18.33 7.20 -7.53
N GLY A 37 18.36 7.92 -8.65
CA GLY A 37 17.49 7.66 -9.81
C GLY A 37 16.08 8.29 -9.73
N GLY A 38 15.66 8.74 -8.55
CA GLY A 38 14.39 9.43 -8.32
C GLY A 38 13.16 8.52 -8.41
N LEU A 39 11.99 9.13 -8.66
CA LEU A 39 10.73 8.43 -8.87
C LEU A 39 10.54 8.12 -10.36
N THR A 40 10.41 6.85 -10.71
CA THR A 40 10.04 6.42 -12.06
C THR A 40 8.53 6.29 -12.23
N ASP A 41 8.04 6.25 -13.46
CA ASP A 41 6.61 5.96 -13.73
C ASP A 41 6.20 4.59 -13.16
N ALA A 42 7.09 3.59 -13.21
CA ALA A 42 6.85 2.27 -12.62
C ALA A 42 6.70 2.33 -11.09
N ASP A 43 7.56 3.09 -10.42
CA ASP A 43 7.40 3.36 -8.99
C ASP A 43 6.06 4.05 -8.72
N GLN A 44 5.67 5.01 -9.56
CA GLN A 44 4.43 5.76 -9.39
C GLN A 44 3.17 4.88 -9.57
N MET A 45 3.24 3.84 -10.41
CA MET A 45 2.21 2.79 -10.51
C MET A 45 2.12 1.97 -9.22
N LEU A 46 3.25 1.54 -8.67
CA LEU A 46 3.29 0.79 -7.40
C LEU A 46 2.79 1.64 -6.22
N VAL A 47 3.10 2.93 -6.21
CA VAL A 47 2.56 3.89 -5.22
C VAL A 47 1.05 4.02 -5.34
N TYR A 48 0.50 4.03 -6.56
CA TYR A 48 -0.95 3.99 -6.78
C TYR A 48 -1.57 2.71 -6.20
N ASP A 49 -1.01 1.55 -6.50
CA ASP A 49 -1.52 0.27 -6.00
C ASP A 49 -1.54 0.24 -4.46
N TYR A 50 -0.48 0.76 -3.83
CA TYR A 50 -0.42 0.89 -2.36
C TYR A 50 -1.52 1.81 -1.81
N ALA A 51 -1.68 2.99 -2.41
CA ALA A 51 -2.65 3.98 -1.95
C ALA A 51 -4.09 3.51 -2.17
N TYR A 52 -4.38 2.87 -3.30
CA TYR A 52 -5.68 2.26 -3.57
C TYR A 52 -5.96 1.12 -2.58
N ALA A 53 -4.97 0.29 -2.27
CA ALA A 53 -5.08 -0.72 -1.21
C ALA A 53 -5.37 -0.09 0.16
N GLU A 54 -4.79 1.07 0.50
CA GLU A 54 -5.07 1.77 1.76
C GLU A 54 -6.52 2.25 1.84
N GLN A 55 -7.10 2.72 0.73
CA GLN A 55 -8.52 3.06 0.66
C GLN A 55 -9.41 1.82 0.90
N VAL A 56 -9.11 0.70 0.23
CA VAL A 56 -9.89 -0.54 0.41
C VAL A 56 -9.78 -1.04 1.85
N LYS A 57 -8.60 -0.98 2.46
CA LYS A 57 -8.41 -1.34 3.88
C LYS A 57 -9.30 -0.55 4.82
N GLN A 58 -9.51 0.75 4.56
CA GLN A 58 -10.39 1.57 5.40
C GLN A 58 -11.84 1.07 5.32
N GLN A 59 -12.33 0.75 4.11
CA GLN A 59 -13.66 0.16 3.93
C GLN A 59 -13.81 -1.18 4.66
N LEU A 60 -12.77 -2.03 4.61
CA LEU A 60 -12.75 -3.31 5.33
C LEU A 60 -12.73 -3.11 6.85
N GLN A 61 -11.99 -2.12 7.35
CA GLN A 61 -11.96 -1.76 8.77
C GLN A 61 -13.31 -1.26 9.27
N ASP A 62 -13.99 -0.41 8.50
CA ASP A 62 -15.33 0.09 8.82
C ASP A 62 -16.34 -1.05 8.88
N ASP A 63 -16.26 -1.97 7.92
CA ASP A 63 -17.11 -3.16 7.90
C ASP A 63 -16.86 -4.09 9.11
N ILE A 64 -15.60 -4.30 9.50
CA ILE A 64 -15.24 -5.07 10.70
C ILE A 64 -15.72 -4.36 11.95
N LYS A 65 -15.61 -3.03 12.02
CA LYS A 65 -16.10 -2.24 13.15
C LYS A 65 -17.63 -2.35 13.28
N ALA A 66 -18.35 -2.39 12.16
CA ALA A 66 -19.80 -2.50 12.14
C ALA A 66 -20.33 -3.91 12.44
N ARG A 67 -19.67 -4.96 11.92
CA ARG A 67 -20.15 -6.35 12.01
C ARG A 67 -19.37 -7.24 12.97
N GLY A 68 -18.25 -6.77 13.52
CA GLY A 68 -17.31 -7.59 14.27
C GLY A 68 -16.64 -8.65 13.38
N ILE A 69 -16.16 -9.72 14.03
CA ILE A 69 -15.52 -10.87 13.36
C ILE A 69 -16.52 -11.77 12.62
N GLY A 70 -17.82 -11.59 12.86
CA GLY A 70 -18.90 -12.37 12.29
C GLY A 70 -20.21 -12.02 12.99
N ARG A 71 -21.30 -12.59 12.52
CA ARG A 71 -22.64 -12.35 13.07
C ARG A 71 -23.47 -13.63 13.07
N GLU A 72 -24.40 -13.72 14.02
CA GLU A 72 -25.49 -14.68 13.89
C GLU A 72 -26.42 -14.26 12.75
N TYR A 73 -26.76 -15.20 11.89
CA TYR A 73 -27.68 -15.02 10.78
C TYR A 73 -28.81 -16.05 10.85
N THR A 74 -30.04 -15.62 10.56
CA THR A 74 -31.23 -16.47 10.59
C THR A 74 -31.97 -16.42 9.25
N ASN A 75 -32.19 -17.58 8.64
CA ASN A 75 -32.99 -17.74 7.40
C ASN A 75 -34.44 -18.18 7.71
N GLY A 76 -35.04 -17.66 8.78
CA GLY A 76 -36.36 -18.07 9.27
C GLY A 76 -36.49 -19.51 9.82
N ARG A 77 -35.71 -20.47 9.34
CA ARG A 77 -35.73 -21.89 9.77
C ARG A 77 -34.51 -22.32 10.58
N GLN A 78 -33.37 -21.69 10.36
CA GLN A 78 -32.09 -22.08 10.95
C GLN A 78 -31.29 -20.84 11.34
N LYS A 79 -30.61 -20.91 12.48
CA LYS A 79 -29.60 -19.94 12.91
C LYS A 79 -28.22 -20.52 12.62
N TYR A 80 -27.34 -19.73 12.03
CA TYR A 80 -25.95 -20.10 11.85
C TYR A 80 -25.03 -18.89 12.03
N TRP A 81 -23.78 -19.18 12.32
CA TRP A 81 -22.73 -18.18 12.38
C TRP A 81 -22.21 -17.85 10.99
N GLN A 82 -22.17 -16.57 10.64
CA GLN A 82 -21.62 -16.07 9.38
C GLN A 82 -20.34 -15.27 9.66
N ASP A 83 -19.20 -15.79 9.21
CA ASP A 83 -17.91 -15.10 9.34
C ASP A 83 -17.86 -13.81 8.51
N ASN A 84 -17.20 -12.80 9.06
CA ASN A 84 -16.93 -11.57 8.34
C ASN A 84 -15.73 -11.76 7.40
N LYS A 85 -16.01 -11.88 6.10
CA LYS A 85 -14.98 -12.03 5.05
C LYS A 85 -14.03 -10.84 4.94
N SER A 86 -14.37 -9.69 5.50
CA SER A 86 -13.49 -8.52 5.54
C SER A 86 -12.25 -8.74 6.40
N VAL A 87 -12.33 -9.59 7.43
CA VAL A 87 -11.19 -9.90 8.32
C VAL A 87 -10.02 -10.52 7.55
N PRO A 88 -10.18 -11.66 6.85
CA PRO A 88 -9.09 -12.23 6.07
C PRO A 88 -8.66 -11.35 4.89
N GLN A 89 -9.59 -10.59 4.27
CA GLN A 89 -9.26 -9.66 3.20
C GLN A 89 -8.39 -8.50 3.69
N LEU A 90 -8.67 -7.94 4.87
CA LEU A 90 -7.86 -6.89 5.47
C LEU A 90 -6.41 -7.35 5.66
N ARG A 91 -6.22 -8.58 6.15
CA ARG A 91 -4.89 -9.19 6.28
C ARG A 91 -4.18 -9.30 4.93
N ALA A 92 -4.89 -9.77 3.89
CA ALA A 92 -4.31 -9.91 2.55
C ALA A 92 -3.82 -8.57 1.98
N TYR A 93 -4.59 -7.48 2.16
CA TYR A 93 -4.16 -6.15 1.74
C TYR A 93 -2.97 -5.62 2.54
N CYS A 94 -2.92 -5.85 3.87
CA CYS A 94 -1.75 -5.52 4.68
C CYS A 94 -0.50 -6.25 4.19
N ASP A 95 -0.61 -7.52 3.84
CA ASP A 95 0.51 -8.31 3.34
C ASP A 95 0.96 -7.85 1.94
N GLN A 96 0.01 -7.54 1.05
CA GLN A 96 0.32 -7.00 -0.27
C GLN A 96 1.04 -5.64 -0.17
N GLN A 97 0.55 -4.74 0.70
CA GLN A 97 1.19 -3.44 0.94
C GLN A 97 2.63 -3.57 1.44
N ARG A 98 2.93 -4.56 2.28
CA ARG A 98 4.31 -4.83 2.73
C ARG A 98 5.22 -5.23 1.56
N LYS A 99 4.71 -6.03 0.62
CA LYS A 99 5.45 -6.44 -0.59
C LYS A 99 5.71 -5.24 -1.50
N THR A 100 4.70 -4.41 -1.75
CA THR A 100 4.84 -3.18 -2.55
C THR A 100 5.88 -2.24 -1.94
N LEU A 101 5.92 -2.07 -0.61
CA LEU A 101 6.97 -1.27 0.04
C LEU A 101 8.37 -1.88 -0.11
N ALA A 102 8.49 -3.20 -0.15
CA ALA A 102 9.76 -3.88 -0.38
C ALA A 102 10.23 -3.71 -1.83
N GLU A 103 9.32 -3.82 -2.80
CA GLU A 103 9.60 -3.56 -4.22
C GLU A 103 10.02 -2.10 -4.46
N LEU A 104 9.35 -1.15 -3.81
CA LEU A 104 9.74 0.27 -3.81
C LEU A 104 11.04 0.55 -3.03
N ARG A 105 11.67 -0.45 -2.40
CA ARG A 105 12.86 -0.30 -1.56
C ARG A 105 12.69 0.74 -0.43
N LEU A 106 11.48 0.85 0.11
CA LEU A 106 11.13 1.78 1.19
C LEU A 106 11.08 1.12 2.58
N THR A 107 11.38 -0.17 2.67
CA THR A 107 11.48 -0.86 3.96
C THR A 107 12.80 -0.57 4.67
N PRO A 108 12.88 -0.66 6.01
CA PRO A 108 14.16 -0.55 6.72
C PRO A 108 15.23 -1.52 6.19
N THR A 109 14.85 -2.74 5.83
CA THR A 109 15.76 -3.77 5.30
C THR A 109 16.31 -3.39 3.93
N SER A 110 15.46 -2.93 3.01
CA SER A 110 15.90 -2.54 1.67
C SER A 110 16.82 -1.30 1.68
N ARG A 111 16.58 -0.36 2.61
CA ARG A 111 17.49 0.78 2.83
C ARG A 111 18.86 0.36 3.35
N LYS A 112 18.93 -0.64 4.23
CA LYS A 112 20.22 -1.19 4.70
C LYS A 112 20.97 -1.92 3.58
N ALA A 113 20.27 -2.67 2.73
CA ALA A 113 20.89 -3.35 1.60
C ALA A 113 21.55 -2.35 0.62
N ALA A 114 20.83 -1.27 0.29
CA ALA A 114 21.39 -0.22 -0.58
C ALA A 114 22.63 0.47 0.02
N ALA A 115 22.72 0.60 1.35
CA ALA A 115 23.90 1.17 2.00
C ALA A 115 25.12 0.24 1.95
N LEU A 116 24.91 -1.08 2.07
CA LEU A 116 25.98 -2.06 2.01
C LEU A 116 26.56 -2.21 0.59
N ASP A 117 25.72 -2.13 -0.44
CA ASP A 117 26.17 -2.16 -1.84
C ASP A 117 27.11 -0.97 -2.14
N LEU A 118 26.90 0.20 -1.52
CA LEU A 118 27.78 1.36 -1.65
C LEU A 118 29.13 1.22 -0.94
N ASP A 119 29.18 0.43 0.14
CA ASP A 119 30.42 0.21 0.91
C ASP A 119 31.35 -0.80 0.22
N ASP A 120 30.81 -1.78 -0.52
CA ASP A 120 31.59 -2.83 -1.21
C ASP A 120 32.34 -2.29 -2.45
N ASP A 121 31.81 -1.24 -3.10
CA ASP A 121 32.45 -0.56 -4.23
C ASP A 121 33.70 0.25 -3.83
N PHE A 122 33.97 0.46 -2.54
CA PHE A 122 35.17 1.15 -2.04
C PHE A 122 36.35 0.21 -1.73
N ALA A 123 36.17 -1.12 -1.89
CA ALA A 123 37.17 -2.13 -1.53
C ALA A 123 38.11 -2.54 -2.70
N THR A 124 38.06 -1.88 -3.85
CA THR A 124 38.95 -2.16 -5.00
C THR A 124 39.92 -1.01 -5.29
N TYR A 125 40.91 -0.82 -4.41
CA TYR A 125 42.15 -0.10 -4.72
C TYR A 125 43.35 -0.67 -3.95
#